data_AF-A0A1F3DMD6-F1
#
_entry.id   AF-A0A1F3DMD6-F1
#
_cell.length_a   1.000
_cell.length_b   1.000
_cell.length_c   1.000
_cell.angle_alpha   90.00
_cell.angle_beta   90.00
_cell.angle_gamma   90.00
#
_symmetry.space_group_name_H-M   'P 1'
#
loop_
_entity.id
_entity.type
_entity.pdbx_description
1 polymer ?
#
loop_
_entity_poly.entity_id
_entity_poly.type
_entity_poly.pdbx_seq_one_letter_code
_entity_poly.pdbx_strand_id
1 'polypeptide(L)'
;MRTTSYRRGVDNPVEFTAVPPHYVKAFTEYLRTAGYYCTNNSKTDYQFTKDPVPASIWDECSTTAHYRNRKDKSQPFFAIFNWIGTHESQNWDISNVKTDPAGVPVPPYYPDNEIIRRNIAKMYDNIARLDSVVGVLLSELEREGELENTVIFFWGDHGDGLPRGKRWLYDSGLRIPLIIKFPGNQKRGTVDKRLISSIDLGPTVLSLAGVPVPAHMQGIPFSGDQAGEPRDAVYAARDRVDESYDMIRSVRTKNCLYIRNYYPNEPFPIWVPYLNRMPIYKEMLRLDAEGKLTGPQKAWMAYKRPPEELYNIATDPYQINNLINDPVMKLTLYDMRRLLDKWTLETGDLGHMNEPEMIEQMWPGGKQPVTDIPYFIINSPEDRGSKNYRTGGTYSEPMTLAFYCPTHGASLVYTFENSQKPHWLLYTGPIHLKRGTHNIRVKAVRYGYKESEELKGNFIIK
;
A
#
# COMPACT_ATOMS: atom_id res chain seq x y z
N MET A 1 3.44 5.08 10.64
CA MET A 1 4.61 4.21 10.80
C MET A 1 4.36 3.30 11.97
N ARG A 2 4.43 1.98 11.81
CA ARG A 2 4.79 1.14 12.97
C ARG A 2 6.24 1.48 13.29
N THR A 3 6.49 2.58 14.00
CA THR A 3 7.82 2.95 14.47
C THR A 3 8.18 2.01 15.62
N THR A 4 8.40 0.73 15.32
CA THR A 4 9.03 -0.20 16.26
C THR A 4 10.52 0.13 16.31
N SER A 5 10.88 1.31 16.81
CA SER A 5 12.27 1.62 17.08
C SER A 5 12.66 0.95 18.39
N TYR A 6 13.59 -0.01 18.33
CA TYR A 6 14.20 -0.61 19.52
C TYR A 6 15.13 0.37 20.25
N ARG A 7 15.50 1.50 19.64
CA ARG A 7 16.25 2.58 20.31
C ARG A 7 15.24 3.46 21.06
N ARG A 8 14.98 3.23 22.33
CA ARG A 8 14.32 4.25 23.17
C ARG A 8 15.35 5.34 23.48
N GLY A 9 15.32 6.43 22.72
CA GLY A 9 16.07 7.66 22.97
C GLY A 9 15.12 8.86 22.96
N VAL A 10 15.55 9.99 23.53
CA VAL A 10 14.76 11.25 23.58
C VAL A 10 14.37 11.74 22.17
N ASP A 11 15.14 11.32 21.16
CA ASP A 11 14.97 11.67 19.75
C ASP A 11 14.05 10.72 18.96
N ASN A 12 13.52 9.65 19.59
CA ASN A 12 12.64 8.71 18.88
C ASN A 12 11.17 8.99 19.17
N PRO A 13 10.34 9.13 18.12
CA PRO A 13 8.94 9.51 18.26
C PRO A 13 8.13 8.44 19.00
N VAL A 14 7.07 8.90 19.67
CA VAL A 14 5.99 8.03 20.14
C VAL A 14 5.42 7.27 18.94
N GLU A 15 5.10 6.00 19.13
CA GLU A 15 4.44 5.21 18.08
C GLU A 15 3.10 5.86 17.70
N PHE A 16 2.92 6.20 16.42
CA PHE A 16 1.74 6.90 15.92
C PHE A 16 1.20 6.31 14.62
N THR A 17 -0.08 6.51 14.37
CA THR A 17 -0.71 6.24 13.07
C THR A 17 -0.88 7.54 12.31
N ALA A 18 -0.53 7.53 11.03
CA ALA A 18 -0.71 8.68 10.16
C ALA A 18 -2.18 9.08 10.06
N VAL A 19 -2.46 10.38 10.07
CA VAL A 19 -3.79 10.94 9.84
C VAL A 19 -3.83 11.51 8.43
N PRO A 20 -4.33 10.76 7.42
CA PRO A 20 -4.46 11.30 6.06
C PRO A 20 -5.52 12.41 6.03
N PRO A 21 -5.55 13.29 5.02
CA PRO A 21 -6.61 14.29 4.87
C PRO A 21 -8.04 13.70 4.96
N HIS A 22 -9.01 14.49 5.44
CA HIS A 22 -10.37 14.01 5.75
C HIS A 22 -11.15 13.45 4.56
N TYR A 23 -10.84 13.91 3.35
CA TYR A 23 -11.45 13.47 2.11
C TYR A 23 -10.84 12.17 1.54
N VAL A 24 -9.69 11.72 2.07
CA VAL A 24 -9.01 10.51 1.58
C VAL A 24 -9.68 9.26 2.15
N LYS A 25 -10.02 8.33 1.26
CA LYS A 25 -10.59 7.00 1.58
C LYS A 25 -9.81 5.91 0.83
N ALA A 26 -9.77 4.70 1.39
CA ALA A 26 -9.31 3.54 0.65
C ALA A 26 -10.22 3.32 -0.56
N PHE A 27 -9.65 2.99 -1.73
CA PHE A 27 -10.45 2.91 -2.95
C PHE A 27 -11.55 1.83 -2.88
N THR A 28 -11.37 0.84 -2.02
CA THR A 28 -12.34 -0.23 -1.75
C THR A 28 -13.60 0.29 -1.07
N GLU A 29 -13.57 1.42 -0.36
CA GLU A 29 -14.80 2.04 0.16
C GLU A 29 -15.71 2.51 -0.98
N TYR A 30 -15.13 3.05 -2.06
CA TYR A 30 -15.89 3.44 -3.25
C TYR A 30 -16.46 2.21 -3.97
N LEU A 31 -15.68 1.13 -4.08
CA LEU A 31 -16.16 -0.13 -4.64
C LEU A 31 -17.32 -0.72 -3.82
N ARG A 32 -17.18 -0.77 -2.49
CA ARG A 32 -18.25 -1.23 -1.58
C ARG A 32 -19.48 -0.36 -1.68
N THR A 33 -19.30 0.95 -1.85
CA THR A 33 -20.40 1.88 -2.10
C THR A 33 -21.14 1.55 -3.41
N ALA A 34 -20.42 1.09 -4.42
CA ALA A 34 -20.96 0.62 -5.69
C ALA A 34 -21.48 -0.84 -5.64
N GLY A 35 -21.52 -1.48 -4.46
CA GLY A 35 -22.07 -2.83 -4.27
C GLY A 35 -21.06 -3.98 -4.42
N TYR A 36 -19.78 -3.70 -4.60
CA TYR A 36 -18.75 -4.75 -4.64
C TYR A 36 -18.51 -5.36 -3.27
N TYR A 37 -18.29 -6.67 -3.27
CA TYR A 37 -17.77 -7.40 -2.12
C TYR A 37 -16.24 -7.40 -2.12
N CYS A 38 -15.64 -6.74 -1.14
CA CYS A 38 -14.20 -6.44 -1.10
C CYS A 38 -13.46 -7.27 -0.03
N THR A 39 -12.45 -8.04 -0.42
CA THR A 39 -11.68 -8.90 0.50
C THR A 39 -10.17 -8.74 0.40
N ASN A 40 -9.46 -8.85 1.53
CA ASN A 40 -7.99 -8.84 1.60
C ASN A 40 -7.42 -10.06 2.34
N ASN A 41 -6.59 -10.86 1.65
CA ASN A 41 -6.01 -12.11 2.16
C ASN A 41 -4.50 -12.20 1.91
N SER A 42 -3.62 -12.09 2.88
CA SER A 42 -3.72 -11.43 4.18
C SER A 42 -2.77 -10.22 4.11
N LYS A 43 -2.18 -9.71 5.18
CA LYS A 43 -1.29 -8.52 5.16
C LYS A 43 -2.00 -7.21 4.76
N THR A 44 -1.79 -6.17 5.56
CA THR A 44 -2.34 -4.82 5.33
C THR A 44 -1.22 -3.80 5.41
N ASP A 45 -0.43 -3.83 6.50
CA ASP A 45 0.70 -2.93 6.78
C ASP A 45 0.37 -1.44 6.54
N TYR A 46 -0.89 -1.08 6.78
CA TYR A 46 -1.35 0.29 6.67
C TYR A 46 -0.73 1.16 7.75
N GLN A 47 -0.36 2.39 7.37
CA GLN A 47 0.33 3.31 8.27
C GLN A 47 -0.61 4.22 9.04
N PHE A 48 -1.91 4.22 8.70
CA PHE A 48 -2.97 5.04 9.30
C PHE A 48 -3.90 4.26 10.24
N THR A 49 -3.62 2.98 10.49
CA THR A 49 -4.40 2.16 11.42
C THR A 49 -3.57 0.98 11.91
N LYS A 50 -3.96 0.40 13.05
CA LYS A 50 -3.43 -0.88 13.53
C LYS A 50 -4.47 -1.98 13.33
N ASP A 51 -4.06 -3.24 13.47
CA ASP A 51 -5.01 -4.35 13.40
C ASP A 51 -5.93 -4.34 14.62
N PRO A 52 -7.25 -4.56 14.45
CA PRO A 52 -7.93 -4.80 13.17
C PRO A 52 -8.08 -3.53 12.32
N VAL A 53 -7.90 -3.66 11.00
CA VAL A 53 -8.16 -2.55 10.07
C VAL A 53 -9.63 -2.10 10.13
N PRO A 54 -9.92 -0.82 9.83
CA PRO A 54 -11.27 -0.30 9.86
C PRO A 54 -12.25 -1.13 9.04
N ALA A 55 -13.40 -1.41 9.65
CA ALA A 55 -14.47 -2.19 9.03
C ALA A 55 -15.10 -1.51 7.80
N SER A 56 -14.78 -0.24 7.54
CA SER A 56 -15.21 0.47 6.33
C SER A 56 -14.42 0.04 5.08
N ILE A 57 -13.18 -0.45 5.23
CA ILE A 57 -12.27 -0.71 4.10
C ILE A 57 -12.62 -2.01 3.37
N TRP A 58 -12.87 -3.08 4.13
CA TRP A 58 -13.06 -4.44 3.60
C TRP A 58 -14.32 -5.07 4.16
N ASP A 59 -15.01 -5.89 3.37
CA ASP A 59 -16.03 -6.80 3.87
C ASP A 59 -15.39 -7.91 4.71
N GLU A 60 -14.24 -8.42 4.26
CA GLU A 60 -13.41 -9.37 5.01
C GLU A 60 -11.92 -9.08 4.85
N CYS A 61 -11.18 -9.10 5.97
CA CYS A 61 -9.73 -8.97 5.98
C CYS A 61 -9.12 -9.95 6.99
N SER A 62 -8.63 -11.08 6.49
CA SER A 62 -8.05 -12.16 7.29
C SER A 62 -7.30 -13.16 6.39
N THR A 63 -6.66 -14.16 6.98
CA THR A 63 -6.07 -15.30 6.22
C THR A 63 -7.12 -16.20 5.57
N THR A 64 -8.40 -16.06 5.93
CA THR A 64 -9.53 -16.81 5.37
C THR A 64 -10.44 -15.95 4.50
N ALA A 65 -10.16 -14.64 4.38
CA ALA A 65 -10.94 -13.73 3.57
C ALA A 65 -10.87 -14.15 2.10
N HIS A 66 -12.02 -14.17 1.43
CA HIS A 66 -12.10 -14.75 0.11
C HIS A 66 -13.32 -14.25 -0.65
N TYR A 67 -13.20 -14.00 -1.96
CA TYR A 67 -14.35 -13.65 -2.81
C TYR A 67 -15.49 -14.68 -2.77
N ARG A 68 -15.22 -15.93 -2.40
CA ARG A 68 -16.23 -17.00 -2.32
C ARG A 68 -17.10 -16.90 -1.07
N ASN A 69 -16.70 -16.12 -0.07
CA ASN A 69 -17.46 -15.99 1.17
C ASN A 69 -18.70 -15.08 1.01
N ARG A 70 -18.81 -14.34 -0.11
CA ARG A 70 -20.01 -13.58 -0.44
C ARG A 70 -21.24 -14.49 -0.50
N LYS A 71 -22.32 -14.04 0.16
CA LYS A 71 -23.59 -14.78 0.24
C LYS A 71 -24.29 -14.84 -1.11
N ASP A 72 -24.35 -13.71 -1.80
CA ASP A 72 -24.90 -13.60 -3.14
C ASP A 72 -23.79 -13.77 -4.18
N LYS A 73 -23.85 -14.86 -4.95
CA LYS A 73 -22.85 -15.16 -5.98
C LYS A 73 -22.93 -14.22 -7.18
N SER A 74 -24.06 -13.55 -7.40
CA SER A 74 -24.21 -12.54 -8.45
C SER A 74 -23.57 -11.20 -8.09
N GLN A 75 -23.28 -10.97 -6.80
CA GLN A 75 -22.59 -9.77 -6.35
C GLN A 75 -21.17 -9.71 -6.94
N PRO A 76 -20.76 -8.59 -7.56
CA PRO A 76 -19.40 -8.43 -8.05
C PRO A 76 -18.41 -8.37 -6.88
N PHE A 77 -17.16 -8.76 -7.12
CA PHE A 77 -16.15 -8.79 -6.08
C PHE A 77 -14.84 -8.09 -6.48
N PHE A 78 -14.12 -7.62 -5.47
CA PHE A 78 -12.72 -7.24 -5.57
C PHE A 78 -11.95 -7.99 -4.48
N ALA A 79 -10.98 -8.82 -4.88
CA ALA A 79 -10.21 -9.63 -3.93
C ALA A 79 -8.72 -9.48 -4.18
N ILE A 80 -7.97 -9.21 -3.11
CA ILE A 80 -6.51 -9.20 -3.12
C ILE A 80 -5.96 -10.39 -2.34
N PHE A 81 -5.02 -11.10 -2.98
CA PHE A 81 -4.28 -12.21 -2.39
C PHE A 81 -2.80 -11.83 -2.28
N ASN A 82 -2.34 -11.53 -1.07
CA ASN A 82 -0.96 -11.16 -0.79
C ASN A 82 -0.15 -12.41 -0.40
N TRP A 83 0.80 -12.76 -1.25
CA TRP A 83 1.73 -13.85 -0.99
C TRP A 83 3.00 -13.34 -0.29
N ILE A 84 3.31 -13.89 0.89
CA ILE A 84 4.49 -13.51 1.67
C ILE A 84 5.74 -14.35 1.37
N GLY A 85 5.63 -15.39 0.52
CA GLY A 85 6.71 -16.35 0.29
C GLY A 85 7.92 -15.79 -0.46
N THR A 86 7.84 -14.58 -0.99
CA THR A 86 8.96 -13.83 -1.60
C THR A 86 9.50 -12.72 -0.69
N HIS A 87 8.98 -12.61 0.55
CA HIS A 87 9.43 -11.60 1.51
C HIS A 87 10.91 -11.78 1.87
N GLU A 88 11.59 -10.70 2.28
CA GLU A 88 13.04 -10.71 2.58
C GLU A 88 13.45 -11.78 3.61
N SER A 89 12.58 -12.10 4.58
CA SER A 89 12.82 -13.15 5.57
C SER A 89 12.85 -14.57 5.00
N GLN A 90 12.25 -14.78 3.83
CA GLN A 90 12.28 -16.05 3.10
C GLN A 90 13.63 -16.29 2.40
N ASN A 91 14.54 -15.31 2.48
CA ASN A 91 15.90 -15.36 1.93
C ASN A 91 16.98 -15.57 3.01
N TRP A 92 16.61 -15.89 4.25
CA TRP A 92 17.58 -16.08 5.35
C TRP A 92 18.17 -17.49 5.41
N ASP A 93 17.40 -18.51 5.03
CA ASP A 93 17.88 -19.89 4.95
C ASP A 93 18.25 -20.25 3.50
N ILE A 94 19.56 -20.32 3.27
CA ILE A 94 20.16 -20.69 1.98
C ILE A 94 20.74 -22.11 1.99
N SER A 95 20.50 -22.89 3.06
CA SER A 95 21.06 -24.24 3.22
C SER A 95 20.56 -25.19 2.13
N ASN A 96 19.32 -25.03 1.69
CA ASN A 96 18.67 -25.81 0.65
C ASN A 96 18.15 -24.91 -0.46
N VAL A 97 18.77 -25.02 -1.64
CA VAL A 97 18.35 -24.33 -2.87
C VAL A 97 18.18 -25.37 -3.98
N LYS A 98 17.14 -25.21 -4.80
CA LYS A 98 16.84 -26.09 -5.95
C LYS A 98 17.38 -25.50 -7.24
N THR A 99 17.28 -24.18 -7.39
CA THR A 99 17.90 -23.43 -8.50
C THR A 99 19.42 -23.58 -8.41
N ASP A 100 20.06 -23.93 -9.53
CA ASP A 100 21.52 -24.04 -9.62
C ASP A 100 22.19 -22.67 -9.37
N PRO A 101 22.99 -22.52 -8.30
CA PRO A 101 23.70 -21.26 -8.02
C PRO A 101 24.71 -20.87 -9.10
N ALA A 102 25.24 -21.81 -9.88
CA ALA A 102 26.14 -21.49 -10.98
C ALA A 102 25.40 -20.78 -12.14
N GLY A 103 24.11 -21.05 -12.31
CA GLY A 103 23.28 -20.53 -13.40
C GLY A 103 22.62 -19.18 -13.14
N VAL A 104 22.68 -18.64 -11.91
CA VAL A 104 22.03 -17.36 -11.60
C VAL A 104 22.89 -16.16 -12.02
N PRO A 105 22.29 -15.10 -12.59
CA PRO A 105 23.01 -13.86 -12.86
C PRO A 105 23.29 -13.11 -11.54
N VAL A 106 24.54 -12.69 -11.35
CA VAL A 106 24.96 -11.89 -10.20
C VAL A 106 25.10 -10.44 -10.61
N PRO A 107 24.26 -9.51 -10.11
CA PRO A 107 24.43 -8.09 -10.34
C PRO A 107 25.84 -7.60 -9.93
N PRO A 108 26.45 -6.68 -10.69
CA PRO A 108 27.85 -6.25 -10.47
C PRO A 108 28.09 -5.50 -9.15
N TYR A 109 27.03 -5.02 -8.48
CA TYR A 109 27.11 -4.44 -7.13
C TYR A 109 27.17 -5.51 -6.02
N TYR A 110 27.10 -6.80 -6.35
CA TYR A 110 27.38 -7.89 -5.41
C TYR A 110 28.71 -8.58 -5.73
N PRO A 111 29.43 -9.07 -4.70
CA PRO A 111 30.57 -9.96 -4.89
C PRO A 111 30.10 -11.30 -5.47
N ASP A 112 30.78 -11.78 -6.50
CA ASP A 112 30.43 -13.04 -7.15
C ASP A 112 31.08 -14.22 -6.41
N ASN A 113 30.35 -14.77 -5.43
CA ASN A 113 30.78 -15.93 -4.66
C ASN A 113 29.62 -16.87 -4.33
N GLU A 114 29.93 -18.02 -3.73
CA GLU A 114 28.94 -19.07 -3.43
C GLU A 114 27.79 -18.57 -2.56
N ILE A 115 28.05 -17.78 -1.51
CA ILE A 115 27.01 -17.28 -0.59
C ILE A 115 26.04 -16.38 -1.35
N ILE A 116 26.55 -15.47 -2.17
CA ILE A 116 25.73 -14.55 -2.97
C ILE A 116 24.89 -15.32 -3.98
N ARG A 117 25.52 -16.21 -4.76
CA ARG A 117 24.84 -17.04 -5.75
C ARG A 117 23.74 -17.90 -5.15
N ARG A 118 24.00 -18.54 -4.00
CA ARG A 118 22.99 -19.33 -3.28
C ARG A 118 21.85 -18.47 -2.77
N ASN A 119 22.11 -17.25 -2.30
CA ASN A 119 21.02 -16.39 -1.85
C ASN A 119 20.13 -15.91 -3.01
N ILE A 120 20.71 -15.64 -4.19
CA ILE A 120 19.96 -15.31 -5.41
C ILE A 120 19.16 -16.53 -5.89
N ALA A 121 19.76 -17.72 -5.92
CA ALA A 121 19.07 -18.98 -6.22
C ALA A 121 17.88 -19.23 -5.27
N LYS A 122 18.05 -18.93 -3.98
CA LYS A 122 16.95 -19.00 -3.00
C LYS A 122 15.79 -18.06 -3.35
N MET A 123 16.08 -16.84 -3.79
CA MET A 123 15.05 -15.91 -4.25
C MET A 123 14.31 -16.46 -5.48
N TYR A 124 15.02 -17.12 -6.41
CA TYR A 124 14.43 -17.74 -7.60
C TYR A 124 13.51 -18.91 -7.23
N ASP A 125 13.90 -19.76 -6.27
CA ASP A 125 13.04 -20.82 -5.74
C ASP A 125 11.75 -20.26 -5.12
N ASN A 126 11.86 -19.14 -4.39
CA ASN A 126 10.71 -18.45 -3.79
C ASN A 126 9.76 -17.91 -4.86
N ILE A 127 10.28 -17.40 -5.98
CA ILE A 127 9.50 -16.93 -7.14
C ILE A 127 8.82 -18.12 -7.84
N ALA A 128 9.53 -19.23 -8.06
CA ALA A 128 8.94 -20.43 -8.65
C ALA A 128 7.78 -20.98 -7.80
N ARG A 129 7.88 -20.88 -6.48
CA ARG A 129 6.77 -21.22 -5.57
C ARG A 129 5.60 -20.25 -5.71
N LEU A 130 5.85 -18.94 -5.83
CA LEU A 130 4.81 -17.94 -6.09
C LEU A 130 4.05 -18.28 -7.40
N ASP A 131 4.76 -18.66 -8.46
CA ASP A 131 4.13 -19.06 -9.73
C ASP A 131 3.15 -20.24 -9.55
N SER A 132 3.54 -21.25 -8.77
CA SER A 132 2.65 -22.37 -8.43
C SER A 132 1.39 -21.90 -7.68
N VAL A 133 1.52 -20.93 -6.75
CA VAL A 133 0.39 -20.36 -6.01
C VAL A 133 -0.56 -19.60 -6.94
N VAL A 134 -0.02 -18.83 -7.90
CA VAL A 134 -0.83 -18.18 -8.94
C VAL A 134 -1.60 -19.23 -9.74
N GLY A 135 -0.95 -20.32 -10.15
CA GLY A 135 -1.62 -21.43 -10.85
C GLY A 135 -2.80 -22.03 -10.09
N VAL A 136 -2.69 -22.17 -8.77
CA VAL A 136 -3.78 -22.66 -7.91
C VAL A 136 -4.98 -21.69 -7.90
N LEU A 137 -4.73 -20.39 -7.76
CA LEU A 137 -5.78 -19.36 -7.76
C LEU A 137 -6.48 -19.25 -9.12
N LEU A 138 -5.72 -19.31 -10.22
CA LEU A 138 -6.29 -19.31 -11.57
C LEU A 138 -7.17 -20.55 -11.82
N SER A 139 -6.69 -21.73 -11.42
CA SER A 139 -7.46 -22.97 -11.51
C SER A 139 -8.73 -22.93 -10.66
N GLU A 140 -8.70 -22.22 -9.53
CA GLU A 140 -9.89 -22.01 -8.70
C GLU A 140 -10.92 -21.13 -9.40
N LEU A 141 -10.52 -19.97 -9.93
CA LEU A 141 -11.41 -19.11 -10.70
C LEU A 141 -12.03 -19.85 -11.90
N GLU A 142 -11.28 -20.74 -12.55
CA GLU A 142 -11.80 -21.57 -13.63
C GLU A 142 -12.88 -22.55 -13.13
N ARG A 143 -12.61 -23.29 -12.04
CA ARG A 143 -13.57 -24.23 -11.45
C ARG A 143 -14.84 -23.54 -10.96
N GLU A 144 -14.73 -22.33 -10.45
CA GLU A 144 -15.87 -21.53 -9.97
C GLU A 144 -16.61 -20.82 -11.13
N GLY A 145 -16.11 -20.91 -12.36
CA GLY A 145 -16.72 -20.27 -13.53
C GLY A 145 -16.53 -18.74 -13.60
N GLU A 146 -15.63 -18.19 -12.80
CA GLU A 146 -15.41 -16.75 -12.64
C GLU A 146 -14.25 -16.22 -13.51
N LEU A 147 -13.40 -17.11 -14.02
CA LEU A 147 -12.16 -16.73 -14.73
C LEU A 147 -12.40 -15.80 -15.92
N GLU A 148 -13.46 -16.03 -16.69
CA GLU A 148 -13.80 -15.24 -17.87
C GLU A 148 -14.65 -13.99 -17.56
N ASN A 149 -15.01 -13.78 -16.30
CA ASN A 149 -15.70 -12.59 -15.81
C ASN A 149 -14.79 -11.72 -14.91
N THR A 150 -13.51 -12.08 -14.77
CA THR A 150 -12.58 -11.44 -13.83
C THR A 150 -11.42 -10.78 -14.57
N VAL A 151 -11.14 -9.51 -14.25
CA VAL A 151 -9.85 -8.89 -14.57
C VAL A 151 -8.85 -9.29 -13.48
N ILE A 152 -7.75 -9.93 -13.88
CA ILE A 152 -6.72 -10.41 -12.96
C ILE A 152 -5.50 -9.53 -13.08
N PHE A 153 -5.03 -9.04 -11.95
CA PHE A 153 -3.80 -8.28 -11.84
C PHE A 153 -2.78 -9.06 -11.03
N PHE A 154 -1.53 -9.05 -11.47
CA PHE A 154 -0.38 -9.57 -10.74
C PHE A 154 0.69 -8.47 -10.67
N TRP A 155 1.08 -8.09 -9.45
CA TRP A 155 2.12 -7.08 -9.22
C TRP A 155 2.90 -7.33 -7.92
N GLY A 156 4.04 -6.67 -7.76
CA GLY A 156 4.82 -6.62 -6.51
C GLY A 156 4.61 -5.31 -5.74
N ASP A 157 4.70 -5.32 -4.40
CA ASP A 157 4.60 -4.08 -3.60
C ASP A 157 5.85 -3.20 -3.71
N HIS A 158 7.01 -3.81 -3.88
CA HIS A 158 8.29 -3.19 -4.20
C HIS A 158 9.18 -4.20 -4.95
N GLY A 159 10.43 -3.81 -5.27
CA GLY A 159 11.44 -4.68 -5.85
C GLY A 159 11.82 -5.88 -4.97
N ASP A 160 12.80 -6.68 -5.38
CA ASP A 160 13.08 -7.92 -4.65
C ASP A 160 13.53 -7.70 -3.19
N GLY A 161 13.47 -8.77 -2.40
CA GLY A 161 13.86 -8.74 -1.00
C GLY A 161 15.38 -8.73 -0.77
N LEU A 162 16.21 -8.67 -1.81
CA LEU A 162 17.67 -8.68 -1.70
C LEU A 162 18.20 -7.25 -1.44
N PRO A 163 19.45 -7.10 -0.95
CA PRO A 163 20.02 -5.77 -0.68
C PRO A 163 20.04 -4.87 -1.93
N ARG A 164 19.81 -3.57 -1.82
CA ARG A 164 19.63 -2.64 -2.97
C ARG A 164 18.29 -2.80 -3.74
N GLY A 165 17.51 -3.84 -3.47
CA GLY A 165 16.11 -3.97 -3.91
C GLY A 165 15.19 -3.14 -3.01
N LYS A 166 14.37 -3.82 -2.22
CA LYS A 166 13.52 -3.22 -1.17
C LYS A 166 14.27 -2.13 -0.39
N ARG A 167 13.56 -1.02 -0.12
CA ARG A 167 14.03 0.22 0.57
C ARG A 167 14.79 1.21 -0.30
N TRP A 168 15.17 0.89 -1.53
CA TRP A 168 15.98 1.80 -2.36
C TRP A 168 15.26 2.27 -3.62
N LEU A 169 15.58 3.48 -4.07
CA LEU A 169 14.89 4.15 -5.17
C LEU A 169 15.55 3.92 -6.55
N TYR A 170 16.28 2.80 -6.69
CA TYR A 170 16.80 2.31 -7.96
C TYR A 170 15.76 1.41 -8.66
N ASP A 171 15.99 1.02 -9.92
CA ASP A 171 15.06 0.12 -10.62
C ASP A 171 14.97 -1.24 -9.95
N SER A 172 16.04 -1.70 -9.30
CA SER A 172 16.02 -2.92 -8.48
C SER A 172 14.99 -2.87 -7.35
N GLY A 173 14.64 -1.67 -6.85
CA GLY A 173 13.65 -1.46 -5.79
C GLY A 173 12.29 -0.95 -6.26
N LEU A 174 12.22 -0.32 -7.44
CA LEU A 174 11.00 0.36 -7.92
C LEU A 174 10.37 -0.28 -9.17
N ARG A 175 11.15 -0.97 -10.02
CA ARG A 175 10.64 -1.55 -11.26
C ARG A 175 10.08 -2.95 -10.99
N ILE A 176 8.83 -2.97 -10.53
CA ILE A 176 8.06 -4.18 -10.22
C ILE A 176 7.38 -4.80 -11.45
N PRO A 177 7.03 -6.09 -11.43
CA PRO A 177 6.15 -6.67 -12.43
C PRO A 177 4.74 -6.06 -12.31
N LEU A 178 4.07 -5.89 -13.46
CA LEU A 178 2.63 -5.65 -13.57
C LEU A 178 2.11 -6.43 -14.77
N ILE A 179 1.37 -7.50 -14.51
CA ILE A 179 0.75 -8.37 -15.52
C ILE A 179 -0.76 -8.30 -15.34
N ILE A 180 -1.49 -8.10 -16.43
CA ILE A 180 -2.95 -7.96 -16.40
C ILE A 180 -3.56 -8.94 -17.40
N LYS A 181 -4.47 -9.80 -16.93
CA LYS A 181 -5.34 -10.64 -17.78
C LYS A 181 -6.73 -10.02 -17.78
N PHE A 182 -7.20 -9.64 -18.96
CA PHE A 182 -8.59 -9.25 -19.17
C PHE A 182 -9.46 -10.48 -19.53
N PRO A 183 -10.78 -10.42 -19.23
CA PRO A 183 -11.79 -11.33 -19.78
C PRO A 183 -11.63 -11.60 -21.28
N GLY A 184 -11.87 -12.83 -21.73
CA GLY A 184 -11.75 -13.20 -23.13
C GLY A 184 -10.32 -13.13 -23.69
N ASN A 185 -9.31 -13.04 -22.83
CA ASN A 185 -7.90 -12.88 -23.19
C ASN A 185 -7.63 -11.66 -24.10
N GLN A 186 -8.40 -10.58 -23.91
CA GLN A 186 -8.15 -9.33 -24.61
C GLN A 186 -6.73 -8.83 -24.33
N LYS A 187 -6.06 -8.31 -25.37
CA LYS A 187 -4.69 -7.79 -25.31
C LYS A 187 -3.62 -8.82 -24.89
N ARG A 188 -3.92 -10.12 -24.97
CA ARG A 188 -2.95 -11.19 -24.69
C ARG A 188 -1.67 -11.01 -25.51
N GLY A 189 -0.52 -11.18 -24.85
CA GLY A 189 0.80 -11.13 -25.49
C GLY A 189 1.28 -9.72 -25.84
N THR A 190 0.53 -8.68 -25.52
CA THR A 190 0.95 -7.29 -25.74
C THR A 190 1.83 -6.79 -24.59
N VAL A 191 2.69 -5.81 -24.88
CA VAL A 191 3.53 -5.12 -23.89
C VAL A 191 3.23 -3.63 -23.93
N ASP A 192 2.84 -3.08 -22.80
CA ASP A 192 2.65 -1.65 -22.62
C ASP A 192 3.93 -0.99 -22.09
N LYS A 193 4.39 0.07 -22.76
CA LYS A 193 5.62 0.81 -22.43
C LYS A 193 5.35 2.14 -21.72
N ARG A 194 4.10 2.42 -21.34
CA ARG A 194 3.74 3.59 -20.54
C ARG A 194 4.42 3.51 -19.17
N LEU A 195 4.71 4.67 -18.58
CA LEU A 195 5.18 4.76 -17.20
C LEU A 195 3.97 4.66 -16.28
N ILE A 196 3.91 3.57 -15.50
CA ILE A 196 2.85 3.30 -14.52
C ILE A 196 3.46 3.38 -13.12
N SER A 197 2.70 3.95 -12.18
CA SER A 197 3.02 3.98 -10.75
C SER A 197 2.01 3.13 -9.98
N SER A 198 2.41 2.54 -8.85
CA SER A 198 1.51 1.72 -8.03
C SER A 198 0.26 2.47 -7.55
N ILE A 199 0.34 3.80 -7.43
CA ILE A 199 -0.81 4.65 -7.07
C ILE A 199 -1.91 4.67 -8.15
N ASP A 200 -1.61 4.20 -9.36
CA ASP A 200 -2.55 4.14 -10.49
C ASP A 200 -3.51 2.95 -10.39
N LEU A 201 -3.17 1.93 -9.60
CA LEU A 201 -3.96 0.71 -9.53
C LEU A 201 -5.36 0.96 -8.95
N GLY A 202 -5.46 1.67 -7.83
CA GLY A 202 -6.74 2.05 -7.23
C GLY A 202 -7.69 2.74 -8.22
N PRO A 203 -7.32 3.88 -8.81
CA PRO A 203 -8.16 4.58 -9.77
C PRO A 203 -8.39 3.79 -11.07
N THR A 204 -7.44 2.94 -11.51
CA THR A 204 -7.67 2.02 -12.64
C THR A 204 -8.76 0.99 -12.33
N VAL A 205 -8.75 0.41 -11.13
CA VAL A 205 -9.79 -0.55 -10.70
C VAL A 205 -11.16 0.14 -10.63
N LEU A 206 -11.24 1.35 -10.09
CA LEU A 206 -12.48 2.14 -10.10
C LEU A 206 -12.98 2.39 -11.52
N SER A 207 -12.08 2.79 -12.43
CA SER A 207 -12.44 3.03 -13.82
C SER A 207 -12.94 1.78 -14.54
N LEU A 208 -12.35 0.61 -14.28
CA LEU A 208 -12.78 -0.66 -14.86
C LEU A 208 -14.12 -1.13 -14.28
N ALA A 209 -14.41 -0.79 -13.03
CA ALA A 209 -15.67 -1.08 -12.35
C ALA A 209 -16.80 -0.08 -12.71
N GLY A 210 -16.54 0.92 -13.56
CA GLY A 210 -17.49 1.98 -13.86
C GLY A 210 -17.77 2.91 -12.66
N VAL A 211 -16.92 2.90 -11.65
CA VAL A 211 -17.04 3.75 -10.45
C VAL A 211 -16.29 5.06 -10.71
N PRO A 212 -16.90 6.23 -10.46
CA PRO A 212 -16.24 7.52 -10.62
C PRO A 212 -14.94 7.60 -9.83
N VAL A 213 -13.85 7.99 -10.47
CA VAL A 213 -12.56 8.22 -9.83
C VAL A 213 -12.60 9.57 -9.11
N PRO A 214 -12.41 9.62 -7.78
CA PRO A 214 -12.41 10.88 -7.05
C PRO A 214 -11.29 11.82 -7.51
N ALA A 215 -11.60 13.10 -7.68
CA ALA A 215 -10.66 14.10 -8.19
C ALA A 215 -9.39 14.30 -7.34
N HIS A 216 -9.41 13.88 -6.06
CA HIS A 216 -8.24 13.96 -5.19
C HIS A 216 -7.26 12.78 -5.36
N MET A 217 -7.62 11.73 -6.11
CA MET A 217 -6.69 10.65 -6.40
C MET A 217 -5.62 11.14 -7.38
N GLN A 218 -4.36 11.02 -6.98
CA GLN A 218 -3.22 11.47 -7.78
C GLN A 218 -2.79 10.45 -8.85
N GLY A 219 -3.23 9.19 -8.71
CA GLY A 219 -2.99 8.15 -9.72
C GLY A 219 -3.83 8.38 -10.96
N ILE A 220 -3.31 7.97 -12.12
CA ILE A 220 -3.98 8.12 -13.42
C ILE A 220 -4.46 6.73 -13.84
N PRO A 221 -5.78 6.52 -14.02
CA PRO A 221 -6.28 5.29 -14.60
C PRO A 221 -5.61 5.02 -15.95
N PHE A 222 -5.06 3.83 -16.16
CA PHE A 222 -4.44 3.46 -17.44
C PHE A 222 -5.31 2.54 -18.30
N SER A 223 -6.50 2.17 -17.81
CA SER A 223 -7.50 1.34 -18.48
C SER A 223 -8.91 1.66 -17.96
N GLY A 224 -9.94 1.33 -18.76
CA GLY A 224 -11.34 1.68 -18.49
C GLY A 224 -11.73 3.04 -19.08
N ASP A 225 -13.00 3.43 -18.91
CA ASP A 225 -13.58 4.60 -19.58
C ASP A 225 -13.05 5.96 -19.06
N GLN A 226 -12.40 5.95 -17.89
CA GLN A 226 -11.78 7.12 -17.27
C GLN A 226 -10.25 7.09 -17.43
N ALA A 227 -9.72 6.29 -18.38
CA ALA A 227 -8.29 6.26 -18.67
C ALA A 227 -7.77 7.66 -19.03
N GLY A 228 -6.74 8.10 -18.33
CA GLY A 228 -6.10 9.39 -18.56
C GLY A 228 -4.91 9.30 -19.52
N GLU A 229 -4.37 10.46 -19.86
CA GLU A 229 -3.20 10.57 -20.72
C GLU A 229 -1.95 9.92 -20.08
N PRO A 230 -1.09 9.24 -20.87
CA PRO A 230 0.18 8.76 -20.38
C PRO A 230 1.05 9.87 -19.80
N ARG A 231 1.79 9.58 -18.73
CA ARG A 231 2.76 10.52 -18.14
C ARG A 231 4.18 10.29 -18.65
N ASP A 232 4.99 11.34 -18.59
CA ASP A 232 6.40 11.31 -18.97
C ASP A 232 7.36 11.01 -17.82
N ALA A 233 6.86 11.06 -16.57
CA ALA A 233 7.64 10.83 -15.38
C ALA A 233 6.84 10.13 -14.27
N VAL A 234 7.48 9.24 -13.51
CA VAL A 234 6.97 8.66 -12.25
C VAL A 234 7.91 9.05 -11.11
N TYR A 235 7.36 9.13 -9.91
CA TYR A 235 8.05 9.63 -8.73
C TYR A 235 8.04 8.58 -7.62
N ALA A 236 9.07 8.58 -6.78
CA ALA A 236 9.09 7.77 -5.59
C ALA A 236 9.71 8.53 -4.41
N ALA A 237 9.25 8.18 -3.22
CA ALA A 237 9.74 8.73 -1.97
C ALA A 237 10.13 7.60 -1.02
N ARG A 238 11.16 7.88 -0.23
CA ARG A 238 11.60 7.07 0.88
C ARG A 238 11.93 8.00 2.03
N ASP A 239 11.38 7.70 3.20
CA ASP A 239 11.72 8.39 4.45
C ASP A 239 12.38 7.39 5.41
N ARG A 240 11.96 7.41 6.68
CA ARG A 240 12.39 6.44 7.69
C ARG A 240 12.21 5.00 7.22
N VAL A 241 13.27 4.22 7.39
CA VAL A 241 13.32 2.79 7.13
C VAL A 241 13.62 2.07 8.43
N ASP A 242 12.58 1.45 8.98
CA ASP A 242 12.66 0.75 10.26
C ASP A 242 13.27 1.70 11.33
N GLU A 243 14.43 1.39 11.89
CA GLU A 243 15.11 2.21 12.88
C GLU A 243 15.97 3.35 12.31
N SER A 244 16.27 3.32 11.00
CA SER A 244 17.13 4.31 10.34
C SER A 244 16.29 5.45 9.76
N TYR A 245 16.55 6.68 10.22
CA TYR A 245 15.96 7.86 9.58
C TYR A 245 16.67 8.16 8.26
N ASP A 246 15.91 8.55 7.24
CA ASP A 246 16.43 8.95 5.95
C ASP A 246 15.40 9.80 5.21
N MET A 247 15.82 10.42 4.10
CA MET A 247 14.94 11.08 3.15
C MET A 247 15.58 11.05 1.77
N ILE A 248 15.00 10.26 0.88
CA ILE A 248 15.37 10.17 -0.53
C ILE A 248 14.13 10.42 -1.37
N ARG A 249 14.30 11.15 -2.47
CA ARG A 249 13.27 11.35 -3.49
C ARG A 249 13.83 11.00 -4.86
N SER A 250 13.00 10.47 -5.75
CA SER A 250 13.40 10.18 -7.12
C SER A 250 12.34 10.56 -8.14
N VAL A 251 12.81 10.89 -9.34
CA VAL A 251 11.98 10.98 -10.54
C VAL A 251 12.59 10.12 -11.62
N ARG A 252 11.73 9.36 -12.31
CA ARG A 252 12.08 8.45 -13.38
C ARG A 252 11.28 8.79 -14.62
N THR A 253 11.99 9.05 -15.72
CA THR A 253 11.42 9.12 -17.06
C THR A 253 11.68 7.80 -17.81
N LYS A 254 11.29 7.71 -19.08
CA LYS A 254 11.61 6.53 -19.92
C LYS A 254 13.11 6.29 -20.06
N ASN A 255 13.91 7.35 -19.99
CA ASN A 255 15.34 7.30 -20.33
C ASN A 255 16.26 7.48 -19.12
N CYS A 256 15.81 8.20 -18.09
CA CYS A 256 16.66 8.58 -16.98
C CYS A 256 15.99 8.34 -15.62
N LEU A 257 16.83 8.07 -14.61
CA LEU A 257 16.47 8.10 -13.20
C LEU A 257 17.32 9.16 -12.52
N TYR A 258 16.67 10.06 -11.80
CA TYR A 258 17.30 11.02 -10.92
C TYR A 258 16.93 10.70 -9.47
N ILE A 259 17.91 10.74 -8.57
CA ILE A 259 17.75 10.52 -7.15
C ILE A 259 18.37 11.70 -6.40
N ARG A 260 17.68 12.19 -5.38
CA ARG A 260 18.18 13.21 -4.45
C ARG A 260 18.24 12.64 -3.04
N ASN A 261 19.44 12.64 -2.46
CA ASN A 261 19.72 12.21 -1.09
C ASN A 261 19.81 13.44 -0.19
N TYR A 262 18.79 13.67 0.65
CA TYR A 262 18.76 14.84 1.54
C TYR A 262 19.68 14.68 2.76
N TYR A 263 20.08 13.45 3.07
CA TYR A 263 21.03 13.12 4.14
C TYR A 263 22.28 12.44 3.56
N PRO A 264 23.14 13.15 2.81
CA PRO A 264 24.29 12.55 2.12
C PRO A 264 25.39 12.03 3.06
N ASN A 265 25.36 12.42 4.35
CA ASN A 265 26.25 11.88 5.37
C ASN A 265 25.80 10.53 5.93
N GLU A 266 24.58 10.08 5.64
CA GLU A 266 24.13 8.73 6.00
C GLU A 266 24.71 7.70 5.04
N PRO A 267 25.05 6.49 5.53
CA PRO A 267 25.69 5.44 4.73
C PRO A 267 24.68 4.76 3.79
N PHE A 268 25.19 4.16 2.69
CA PHE A 268 24.41 3.17 1.94
C PHE A 268 24.08 1.92 2.78
N PRO A 269 25.02 1.31 3.54
CA PRO A 269 24.70 0.21 4.43
C PRO A 269 23.98 0.71 5.70
N ILE A 270 22.70 1.06 5.55
CA ILE A 270 21.84 1.51 6.65
C ILE A 270 21.74 0.45 7.75
N TRP A 271 21.60 0.89 9.00
CA TRP A 271 21.45 -0.02 10.13
C TRP A 271 20.00 -0.50 10.24
N VAL A 272 19.76 -1.71 9.73
CA VAL A 272 18.46 -2.39 9.82
C VAL A 272 18.71 -3.83 10.30
N PRO A 273 18.53 -4.13 11.60
CA PRO A 273 18.79 -5.45 12.17
C PRO A 273 18.08 -6.59 11.43
N TYR A 274 16.89 -6.32 10.87
CA TYR A 274 16.12 -7.30 10.12
C TYR A 274 16.80 -7.69 8.79
N LEU A 275 17.24 -6.72 8.00
CA LEU A 275 18.02 -6.91 6.77
C LEU A 275 19.36 -7.59 7.07
N ASN A 276 20.01 -7.17 8.16
CA ASN A 276 21.35 -7.65 8.56
C ASN A 276 21.40 -9.15 8.88
N ARG A 277 20.25 -9.83 8.98
CA ARG A 277 20.18 -11.29 9.15
C ARG A 277 20.48 -12.05 7.87
N MET A 278 20.28 -11.45 6.71
CA MET A 278 20.36 -12.11 5.41
C MET A 278 21.82 -12.48 5.05
N PRO A 279 22.10 -13.73 4.63
CA PRO A 279 23.46 -14.18 4.31
C PRO A 279 24.20 -13.30 3.30
N ILE A 280 23.55 -12.89 2.20
CA ILE A 280 24.15 -11.98 1.20
C ILE A 280 24.64 -10.68 1.83
N TYR A 281 23.85 -10.08 2.73
CA TYR A 281 24.22 -8.80 3.33
C TYR A 281 25.33 -8.95 4.38
N LYS A 282 25.30 -10.03 5.17
CA LYS A 282 26.39 -10.38 6.09
C LYS A 282 27.72 -10.57 5.35
N GLU A 283 27.67 -11.24 4.21
CA GLU A 283 28.85 -11.49 3.39
C GLU A 283 29.41 -10.20 2.79
N MET A 284 28.55 -9.29 2.32
CA MET A 284 28.98 -7.96 1.88
C MET A 284 29.64 -7.17 3.02
N LEU A 285 29.06 -7.15 4.22
CA LEU A 285 29.64 -6.48 5.39
C LEU A 285 31.01 -7.08 5.77
N ARG A 286 31.13 -8.41 5.75
CA ARG A 286 32.39 -9.10 6.05
C ARG A 286 33.49 -8.74 5.03
N LEU A 287 33.17 -8.83 3.74
CA LEU A 287 34.12 -8.51 2.67
C LEU A 287 34.51 -7.02 2.65
N ASP A 288 33.58 -6.13 3.01
CA ASP A 288 33.89 -4.71 3.15
C ASP A 288 34.88 -4.45 4.30
N ALA A 289 34.63 -5.07 5.46
CA ALA A 289 35.51 -4.99 6.62
C ALA A 289 36.91 -5.58 6.36
N GLU A 290 37.01 -6.58 5.49
CA GLU A 290 38.27 -7.16 5.03
C GLU A 290 38.96 -6.35 3.92
N GLY A 291 38.34 -5.28 3.43
CA GLY A 291 38.87 -4.46 2.33
C GLY A 291 38.89 -5.16 0.97
N LYS A 292 38.05 -6.19 0.78
CA LYS A 292 38.03 -7.03 -0.43
C LYS A 292 37.04 -6.58 -1.50
N LEU A 293 36.11 -5.69 -1.17
CA LEU A 293 35.17 -5.16 -2.16
C LEU A 293 35.84 -4.12 -3.04
N THR A 294 35.50 -4.13 -4.34
CA THR A 294 36.02 -3.18 -5.33
C THR A 294 34.88 -2.63 -6.20
N GLY A 295 35.15 -1.54 -6.91
CA GLY A 295 34.24 -0.97 -7.91
C GLY A 295 32.81 -0.76 -7.37
N PRO A 296 31.77 -1.25 -8.07
CA PRO A 296 30.37 -1.04 -7.67
C PRO A 296 30.00 -1.65 -6.31
N GLN A 297 30.65 -2.75 -5.92
CA GLN A 297 30.43 -3.39 -4.62
C GLN A 297 30.90 -2.49 -3.48
N LYS A 298 32.08 -1.87 -3.64
CA LYS A 298 32.62 -0.93 -2.65
C LYS A 298 31.81 0.36 -2.61
N ALA A 299 31.37 0.86 -3.76
CA ALA A 299 30.50 2.03 -3.84
C ALA A 299 29.18 1.80 -3.06
N TRP A 300 28.62 0.60 -3.15
CA TRP A 300 27.41 0.23 -2.41
C TRP A 300 27.59 0.10 -0.89
N MET A 301 28.83 -0.04 -0.43
CA MET A 301 29.18 -0.08 1.00
C MET A 301 29.75 1.26 1.50
N ALA A 302 29.62 2.34 0.72
CA ALA A 302 30.15 3.64 1.12
C ALA A 302 29.38 4.24 2.31
N TYR A 303 30.14 4.85 3.23
CA TYR A 303 29.61 5.52 4.43
C TYR A 303 29.09 6.94 4.19
N LYS A 304 29.06 7.38 2.93
CA LYS A 304 28.46 8.64 2.47
C LYS A 304 27.85 8.41 1.10
N ARG A 305 26.87 9.23 0.77
CA ARG A 305 26.15 9.19 -0.51
C ARG A 305 26.37 10.48 -1.28
N PRO A 306 26.40 10.43 -2.62
CA PRO A 306 26.32 11.65 -3.41
C PRO A 306 24.99 12.37 -3.09
N PRO A 307 24.98 13.71 -2.95
CA PRO A 307 23.73 14.45 -2.72
C PRO A 307 22.69 14.23 -3.82
N GLU A 308 23.17 14.00 -5.04
CA GLU A 308 22.34 13.76 -6.22
C GLU A 308 22.96 12.68 -7.11
N GLU A 309 22.10 11.90 -7.75
CA GLU A 309 22.47 10.84 -8.68
C GLU A 309 21.65 10.98 -9.96
N LEU A 310 22.28 10.74 -11.11
CA LEU A 310 21.61 10.70 -12.41
C LEU A 310 22.09 9.48 -13.20
N TYR A 311 21.16 8.70 -13.73
CA TYR A 311 21.47 7.49 -14.48
C TYR A 311 20.75 7.47 -15.83
N ASN A 312 21.43 6.99 -16.87
CA ASN A 312 20.82 6.62 -18.13
C ASN A 312 20.42 5.14 -18.09
N ILE A 313 19.12 4.88 -18.14
CA ILE A 313 18.55 3.54 -17.90
C ILE A 313 18.78 2.58 -19.05
N ALA A 314 18.88 3.10 -20.29
CA ALA A 314 19.07 2.26 -21.46
C ALA A 314 20.49 1.67 -21.51
N THR A 315 21.48 2.46 -21.10
CA THR A 315 22.91 2.06 -21.16
C THR A 315 23.46 1.57 -19.84
N ASP A 316 22.80 1.87 -18.71
CA ASP A 316 23.19 1.46 -17.36
C ASP A 316 22.00 0.82 -16.61
N PRO A 317 21.67 -0.45 -16.92
CA PRO A 317 20.51 -1.13 -16.35
C PRO A 317 20.64 -1.41 -14.85
N TYR A 318 21.85 -1.33 -14.29
CA TYR A 318 22.11 -1.51 -12.86
C TYR A 318 22.23 -0.18 -12.10
N GLN A 319 22.23 0.98 -12.78
CA GLN A 319 22.37 2.31 -12.19
C GLN A 319 23.62 2.43 -11.30
N ILE A 320 24.79 2.17 -11.89
CA ILE A 320 26.09 2.19 -11.21
C ILE A 320 26.92 3.41 -11.64
N ASN A 321 26.73 3.90 -12.87
CA ASN A 321 27.49 5.00 -13.45
C ASN A 321 26.74 6.32 -13.22
N ASN A 322 27.05 7.00 -12.13
CA ASN A 322 26.42 8.28 -11.81
C ASN A 322 26.90 9.39 -12.78
N LEU A 323 25.98 9.88 -13.61
CA LEU A 323 26.20 10.92 -14.63
C LEU A 323 25.98 12.34 -14.10
N ILE A 324 25.91 12.56 -12.79
CA ILE A 324 25.63 13.87 -12.19
C ILE A 324 26.61 14.97 -12.64
N ASN A 325 27.86 14.60 -12.94
CA ASN A 325 28.92 15.49 -13.38
C ASN A 325 29.16 15.46 -14.90
N ASP A 326 28.37 14.70 -15.66
CA ASP A 326 28.53 14.62 -17.11
C ASP A 326 28.03 15.91 -17.77
N PRO A 327 28.90 16.66 -18.48
CA PRO A 327 28.52 17.91 -19.13
C PRO A 327 27.44 17.74 -20.21
N VAL A 328 27.36 16.57 -20.85
CA VAL A 328 26.34 16.26 -21.87
C VAL A 328 24.96 16.13 -21.23
N MET A 329 24.90 15.65 -19.98
CA MET A 329 23.64 15.42 -19.25
C MET A 329 23.11 16.67 -18.52
N LYS A 330 23.79 17.81 -18.62
CA LYS A 330 23.47 19.02 -17.84
C LYS A 330 22.03 19.51 -18.01
N LEU A 331 21.51 19.52 -19.24
CA LEU A 331 20.12 19.93 -19.51
C LEU A 331 19.12 18.93 -18.94
N THR A 332 19.36 17.63 -19.16
CA THR A 332 18.53 16.57 -18.57
C THR A 332 18.51 16.65 -17.04
N LEU A 333 19.66 16.88 -16.40
CA LEU A 333 19.74 17.06 -14.96
C LEU A 333 18.89 18.23 -14.47
N TYR A 334 18.96 19.37 -15.16
CA TYR A 334 18.15 20.54 -14.84
C TYR A 334 16.64 20.22 -14.92
N ASP A 335 16.20 19.55 -15.99
CA ASP A 335 14.81 19.15 -16.14
C ASP A 335 14.35 18.15 -15.07
N MET A 336 15.19 17.15 -14.73
CA MET A 336 14.87 16.16 -13.70
C MET A 336 14.74 16.82 -12.31
N ARG A 337 15.60 17.77 -11.98
CA ARG A 337 15.49 18.57 -10.75
C ARG A 337 14.16 19.33 -10.71
N ARG A 338 13.82 20.04 -11.80
CA ARG A 338 12.57 20.80 -11.91
C ARG A 338 11.33 19.91 -11.78
N LEU A 339 11.34 18.73 -12.40
CA LEU A 339 10.25 17.75 -12.29
C LEU A 339 10.07 17.31 -10.83
N LEU A 340 11.18 16.99 -10.14
CA LEU A 340 11.10 16.57 -8.76
C LEU A 340 10.61 17.71 -7.85
N ASP A 341 11.17 18.91 -7.98
CA ASP A 341 10.78 20.07 -7.18
C ASP A 341 9.30 20.41 -7.37
N LYS A 342 8.82 20.36 -8.63
CA LYS A 342 7.41 20.55 -8.95
C LYS A 342 6.54 19.51 -8.24
N TRP A 343 6.87 18.23 -8.33
CA TRP A 343 6.11 17.16 -7.71
C TRP A 343 6.07 17.28 -6.17
N THR A 344 7.21 17.59 -5.54
CA THR A 344 7.29 17.81 -4.08
C THR A 344 6.38 18.97 -3.64
N LEU A 345 6.34 20.06 -4.40
CA LEU A 345 5.45 21.20 -4.12
C LEU A 345 3.97 20.86 -4.32
N GLU A 346 3.62 20.23 -5.45
CA GLU A 346 2.23 19.89 -5.79
C GLU A 346 1.62 18.86 -4.84
N THR A 347 2.44 17.96 -4.30
CA THR A 347 1.98 16.92 -3.37
C THR A 347 1.97 17.36 -1.91
N GLY A 348 2.56 18.51 -1.57
CA GLY A 348 2.71 18.96 -0.19
C GLY A 348 3.56 18.00 0.64
N ASP A 349 4.69 17.55 0.09
CA ASP A 349 5.56 16.52 0.67
C ASP A 349 5.99 16.86 2.11
N LEU A 350 5.49 16.09 3.06
CA LEU A 350 5.73 16.29 4.49
C LEU A 350 7.12 15.84 4.94
N GLY A 351 7.95 15.22 4.09
CA GLY A 351 9.30 14.80 4.48
C GLY A 351 10.23 15.96 4.85
N HIS A 352 9.89 17.19 4.47
CA HIS A 352 10.58 18.41 4.87
C HIS A 352 10.20 18.92 6.26
N MET A 353 9.14 18.38 6.86
CA MET A 353 8.74 18.66 8.23
C MET A 353 9.49 17.74 9.17
N ASN A 354 9.95 18.26 10.32
CA ASN A 354 10.54 17.37 11.31
C ASN A 354 9.46 16.43 11.88
N GLU A 355 9.85 15.19 12.17
CA GLU A 355 8.91 14.15 12.57
C GLU A 355 8.12 14.50 13.86
N PRO A 356 8.71 15.13 14.90
CA PRO A 356 7.95 15.60 16.06
C PRO A 356 6.83 16.59 15.73
N GLU A 357 7.07 17.59 14.86
CA GLU A 357 6.04 18.53 14.41
C GLU A 357 4.94 17.84 13.62
N MET A 358 5.32 16.90 12.73
CA MET A 358 4.35 16.10 11.98
C MET A 358 3.46 15.29 12.92
N ILE A 359 4.03 14.71 13.97
CA ILE A 359 3.28 13.97 14.99
C ILE A 359 2.38 14.89 15.78
N GLU A 360 2.84 16.07 16.20
CA GLU A 360 2.01 17.02 16.95
C GLU A 360 0.79 17.47 16.12
N GLN A 361 0.94 17.64 14.80
CA GLN A 361 -0.21 17.95 13.92
C GLN A 361 -1.22 16.81 13.84
N MET A 362 -0.76 15.56 13.85
CA MET A 362 -1.64 14.39 13.74
C MET A 362 -2.22 13.98 15.10
N TRP A 363 -1.42 14.06 16.17
CA TRP A 363 -1.69 13.62 17.54
C TRP A 363 -1.32 14.75 18.51
N PRO A 364 -2.14 15.82 18.62
CA PRO A 364 -1.84 16.97 19.48
C PRO A 364 -1.60 16.56 20.94
N GLY A 365 -0.51 17.03 21.53
CA GLY A 365 -0.06 16.63 22.87
C GLY A 365 0.27 15.15 23.01
N GLY A 366 0.67 14.49 21.90
CA GLY A 366 0.96 13.06 21.84
C GLY A 366 -0.27 12.16 22.03
N LYS A 367 -1.49 12.69 21.92
CA LYS A 367 -2.73 11.95 22.13
C LYS A 367 -3.39 11.63 20.79
N GLN A 368 -3.61 10.34 20.54
CA GLN A 368 -4.38 9.91 19.37
C GLN A 368 -5.80 10.50 19.44
N PRO A 369 -6.25 11.24 18.41
CA PRO A 369 -7.61 11.72 18.32
C PRO A 369 -8.63 10.57 18.29
N VAL A 370 -9.85 10.84 18.75
CA VAL A 370 -10.94 9.84 18.82
C VAL A 370 -12.07 10.28 17.89
N THR A 371 -12.63 9.33 17.14
CA THR A 371 -13.79 9.58 16.29
C THR A 371 -15.04 9.74 17.16
N ASP A 372 -15.83 10.77 16.90
CA ASP A 372 -17.08 11.04 17.61
C ASP A 372 -18.06 9.89 17.48
N ILE A 373 -18.79 9.61 18.56
CA ILE A 373 -19.89 8.65 18.57
C ILE A 373 -20.96 9.14 17.59
N PRO A 374 -21.40 8.31 16.63
CA PRO A 374 -22.46 8.69 15.71
C PRO A 374 -23.80 8.87 16.43
N TYR A 375 -24.80 9.41 15.73
CA TYR A 375 -26.18 9.42 16.18
C TYR A 375 -27.16 9.02 15.07
N PHE A 376 -28.33 8.56 15.51
CA PHE A 376 -29.46 8.24 14.66
C PHE A 376 -30.20 9.51 14.24
N ILE A 377 -30.37 9.70 12.93
CA ILE A 377 -31.31 10.66 12.36
C ILE A 377 -32.59 9.89 12.02
N ILE A 378 -33.57 10.06 12.89
CA ILE A 378 -34.84 9.36 12.82
C ILE A 378 -35.82 10.21 12.02
N ASN A 379 -36.36 9.63 10.95
CA ASN A 379 -37.37 10.28 10.14
C ASN A 379 -38.67 9.48 10.22
N SER A 380 -39.44 9.73 11.28
CA SER A 380 -40.78 9.21 11.50
C SER A 380 -41.76 10.33 11.88
N PRO A 381 -43.09 10.09 11.82
CA PRO A 381 -44.07 11.05 12.31
C PRO A 381 -43.88 11.41 13.80
N GLU A 382 -43.42 10.46 14.62
CA GLU A 382 -43.31 10.60 16.08
C GLU A 382 -41.98 11.19 16.55
N ASP A 383 -40.91 11.03 15.76
CA ASP A 383 -39.60 11.60 16.04
C ASP A 383 -38.92 12.05 14.73
N ARG A 384 -38.58 13.33 14.68
CA ARG A 384 -37.78 13.91 13.60
C ARG A 384 -36.37 14.25 14.10
N GLY A 385 -35.74 13.30 14.78
CA GLY A 385 -34.33 13.31 15.17
C GLY A 385 -33.98 14.02 16.48
N SER A 386 -34.95 14.30 17.35
CA SER A 386 -34.71 15.10 18.58
C SER A 386 -34.73 14.29 19.87
N LYS A 387 -35.44 13.14 19.92
CA LYS A 387 -35.72 12.45 21.19
C LYS A 387 -34.91 11.16 21.34
N ASN A 388 -34.91 10.31 20.33
CA ASN A 388 -34.39 8.94 20.41
C ASN A 388 -33.09 8.73 19.62
N TYR A 389 -32.37 9.81 19.33
CA TYR A 389 -31.19 9.84 18.46
C TYR A 389 -30.00 9.00 18.96
N ARG A 390 -30.04 8.47 20.20
CA ARG A 390 -29.02 7.58 20.78
C ARG A 390 -29.49 6.18 21.18
N THR A 391 -30.79 5.92 21.21
CA THR A 391 -31.36 4.70 21.81
C THR A 391 -32.29 3.93 20.88
N GLY A 392 -32.81 4.58 19.84
CA GLY A 392 -33.98 4.06 19.12
C GLY A 392 -35.27 4.19 19.93
N GLY A 393 -36.36 3.64 19.42
CA GLY A 393 -37.69 3.82 19.99
C GLY A 393 -38.76 2.97 19.33
N THR A 394 -40.01 3.22 19.69
CA THR A 394 -41.18 2.57 19.10
C THR A 394 -41.90 3.52 18.16
N TYR A 395 -42.23 3.05 16.96
CA TYR A 395 -42.85 3.83 15.89
C TYR A 395 -44.06 3.08 15.32
N SER A 396 -45.09 3.81 14.91
CA SER A 396 -46.34 3.22 14.43
C SER A 396 -46.27 2.74 12.98
N GLU A 397 -45.37 3.31 12.19
CA GLU A 397 -45.29 3.10 10.74
C GLU A 397 -43.85 2.89 10.25
N PRO A 398 -43.65 2.22 9.10
CA PRO A 398 -42.35 2.13 8.44
C PRO A 398 -41.68 3.50 8.28
N MET A 399 -40.37 3.54 8.48
CA MET A 399 -39.62 4.78 8.58
C MET A 399 -38.25 4.69 7.93
N THR A 400 -37.63 5.85 7.73
CA THR A 400 -36.25 5.94 7.29
C THR A 400 -35.35 6.27 8.47
N LEU A 401 -34.22 5.57 8.57
CA LEU A 401 -33.18 5.81 9.55
C LEU A 401 -31.89 6.21 8.84
N ALA A 402 -31.33 7.34 9.21
CA ALA A 402 -30.02 7.78 8.75
C ALA A 402 -29.05 7.85 9.93
N PHE A 403 -27.75 7.91 9.62
CA PHE A 403 -26.68 8.07 10.61
C PHE A 403 -25.88 9.32 10.31
N TYR A 404 -25.35 9.94 11.37
CA TYR A 404 -24.44 11.08 11.25
C TYR A 404 -23.33 10.98 12.29
N CYS A 405 -22.13 11.42 11.92
CA CYS A 405 -20.99 11.59 12.82
C CYS A 405 -20.45 13.02 12.65
N PRO A 406 -20.24 13.79 13.74
CA PRO A 406 -19.63 15.11 13.68
C PRO A 406 -18.17 15.11 13.19
N THR A 407 -17.43 14.01 13.40
CA THR A 407 -16.03 13.93 12.97
C THR A 407 -15.93 13.99 11.44
N HIS A 408 -15.33 15.06 10.94
CA HIS A 408 -15.19 15.28 9.50
C HIS A 408 -14.38 14.17 8.82
N GLY A 409 -14.91 13.65 7.71
CA GLY A 409 -14.26 12.58 6.96
C GLY A 409 -14.37 11.21 7.62
N ALA A 410 -15.24 11.02 8.61
CA ALA A 410 -15.54 9.70 9.13
C ALA A 410 -16.37 8.88 8.13
N SER A 411 -16.06 7.59 8.00
CA SER A 411 -16.94 6.60 7.36
C SER A 411 -17.80 5.95 8.43
N LEU A 412 -19.06 5.64 8.11
CA LEU A 412 -20.00 5.01 9.02
C LEU A 412 -20.17 3.55 8.63
N VAL A 413 -20.18 2.66 9.62
CA VAL A 413 -20.50 1.25 9.43
C VAL A 413 -21.56 0.81 10.42
N TYR A 414 -22.43 -0.09 9.99
CA TYR A 414 -23.54 -0.56 10.82
C TYR A 414 -23.76 -2.06 10.67
N THR A 415 -24.49 -2.64 11.62
CA THR A 415 -24.88 -4.04 11.58
C THR A 415 -26.21 -4.26 12.28
N PHE A 416 -26.93 -5.29 11.85
CA PHE A 416 -28.12 -5.80 12.54
C PHE A 416 -27.78 -7.00 13.45
N GLU A 417 -26.52 -7.44 13.44
CA GLU A 417 -26.09 -8.64 14.15
C GLU A 417 -25.72 -8.31 15.62
N ASN A 418 -26.19 -9.16 16.52
CA ASN A 418 -25.88 -9.08 17.95
C ASN A 418 -24.57 -9.80 18.34
N SER A 419 -23.89 -10.41 17.37
CA SER A 419 -22.67 -11.18 17.62
C SER A 419 -21.50 -10.28 18.05
N GLN A 420 -20.50 -10.85 18.74
CA GLN A 420 -19.28 -10.11 19.13
C GLN A 420 -18.35 -9.80 17.94
N LYS A 421 -18.49 -10.55 16.83
CA LYS A 421 -17.74 -10.36 15.60
C LYS A 421 -18.72 -10.23 14.43
N PRO A 422 -19.50 -9.14 14.39
CA PRO A 422 -20.54 -8.99 13.39
C PRO A 422 -19.95 -8.67 12.02
N HIS A 423 -20.69 -8.99 10.98
CA HIS A 423 -20.42 -8.40 9.67
C HIS A 423 -20.88 -6.93 9.66
N TRP A 424 -19.96 -6.03 9.30
CA TRP A 424 -20.19 -4.59 9.25
C TRP A 424 -20.47 -4.13 7.82
N LEU A 425 -21.65 -3.56 7.62
CA LEU A 425 -22.06 -2.96 6.36
C LEU A 425 -21.55 -1.51 6.29
N LEU A 426 -21.03 -1.12 5.14
CA LEU A 426 -20.69 0.28 4.86
C LEU A 426 -21.98 1.09 4.68
N TYR A 427 -22.12 2.18 5.42
CA TYR A 427 -23.28 3.06 5.31
C TYR A 427 -23.15 3.98 4.10
N THR A 428 -24.05 3.83 3.14
CA THR A 428 -24.07 4.58 1.87
C THR A 428 -25.27 5.52 1.74
N GLY A 429 -26.23 5.43 2.66
CA GLY A 429 -27.43 6.24 2.63
C GLY A 429 -28.49 5.74 3.62
N PRO A 430 -29.61 6.46 3.74
CA PRO A 430 -30.64 6.12 4.70
C PRO A 430 -31.22 4.71 4.48
N ILE A 431 -31.44 3.99 5.58
CA ILE A 431 -32.00 2.64 5.56
C ILE A 431 -33.50 2.67 5.84
N HIS A 432 -34.24 1.78 5.17
CA HIS A 432 -35.68 1.65 5.32
C HIS A 432 -36.00 0.57 6.35
N LEU A 433 -36.60 0.97 7.47
CA LEU A 433 -37.05 0.06 8.51
C LEU A 433 -38.51 -0.30 8.27
N LYS A 434 -38.75 -1.58 7.99
CA LYS A 434 -40.09 -2.17 7.85
C LYS A 434 -40.67 -2.54 9.22
N ARG A 435 -41.95 -2.91 9.28
CA ARG A 435 -42.58 -3.46 10.50
C ARG A 435 -41.74 -4.60 11.08
N GLY A 436 -41.60 -4.63 12.40
CA GLY A 436 -40.76 -5.56 13.15
C GLY A 436 -39.74 -4.87 14.07
N THR A 437 -38.93 -5.70 14.72
CA THR A 437 -37.89 -5.26 15.66
C THR A 437 -36.52 -5.27 14.99
N HIS A 438 -35.84 -4.12 15.00
CA HIS A 438 -34.50 -3.95 14.44
C HIS A 438 -33.53 -3.55 15.53
N ASN A 439 -32.56 -4.41 15.82
CA ASN A 439 -31.42 -4.06 16.67
C ASN A 439 -30.31 -3.54 15.77
N ILE A 440 -29.91 -2.30 15.95
CA ILE A 440 -28.95 -1.63 15.08
C ILE A 440 -27.77 -1.18 15.90
N ARG A 441 -26.58 -1.55 15.46
CA ARG A 441 -25.31 -1.06 15.99
C ARG A 441 -24.62 -0.26 14.91
N VAL A 442 -24.11 0.92 15.25
CA VAL A 442 -23.40 1.79 14.33
C VAL A 442 -22.16 2.34 15.00
N LYS A 443 -21.07 2.44 14.24
CA LYS A 443 -19.84 3.11 14.67
C LYS A 443 -19.26 3.92 13.53
N ALA A 444 -18.45 4.91 13.89
CA ALA A 444 -17.77 5.79 12.95
C ALA A 444 -16.26 5.52 12.97
N VAL A 445 -15.65 5.63 11.80
CA VAL A 445 -14.21 5.44 11.61
C VAL A 445 -13.62 6.63 10.88
N ARG A 446 -12.64 7.29 11.50
CA ARG A 446 -11.74 8.23 10.86
C ARG A 446 -10.32 7.65 10.80
N TYR A 447 -9.71 7.58 9.62
CA TYR A 447 -8.36 7.04 9.49
C TYR A 447 -7.34 7.84 10.32
N GLY A 448 -6.46 7.12 11.01
CA GLY A 448 -5.51 7.69 11.97
C GLY A 448 -6.07 7.93 13.37
N TYR A 449 -7.40 8.02 13.52
CA TYR A 449 -8.07 8.22 14.81
C TYR A 449 -8.40 6.86 15.45
N LYS A 450 -8.68 6.86 16.75
CA LYS A 450 -9.40 5.75 17.37
C LYS A 450 -10.83 5.69 16.82
N GLU A 451 -11.33 4.50 16.56
CA GLU A 451 -12.74 4.30 16.18
C GLU A 451 -13.66 4.80 17.31
N SER A 452 -14.88 5.21 16.93
CA SER A 452 -15.87 5.62 17.92
C SER A 452 -16.32 4.43 18.76
N GLU A 453 -16.87 4.70 19.95
CA GLU A 453 -17.71 3.71 20.62
C GLU A 453 -18.92 3.35 19.74
N GLU A 454 -19.43 2.12 19.89
CA GLU A 454 -20.63 1.68 19.20
C GLU A 454 -21.86 2.36 19.79
N LEU A 455 -22.65 3.02 18.94
CA LEU A 455 -24.01 3.40 19.27
C LEU A 455 -24.94 2.21 19.01
N LYS A 456 -25.78 1.87 19.99
CA LYS A 456 -26.75 0.78 19.90
C LYS A 456 -28.16 1.32 20.02
N GLY A 457 -29.03 0.96 19.09
CA GLY A 457 -30.42 1.35 19.09
C GLY A 457 -31.36 0.17 18.84
N ASN A 458 -32.48 0.15 19.55
CA ASN A 458 -33.56 -0.79 19.29
C ASN A 458 -34.74 -0.03 18.66
N PHE A 459 -35.17 -0.45 17.49
CA PHE A 459 -36.27 0.15 16.74
C PHE A 459 -37.40 -0.85 16.61
N ILE A 460 -38.54 -0.55 17.24
CA ILE A 460 -39.75 -1.37 17.17
C ILE A 460 -40.73 -0.66 16.26
N ILE A 461 -40.94 -1.19 15.07
CA ILE A 461 -41.91 -0.68 14.12
C ILE A 461 -43.15 -1.56 14.23
N LYS A 462 -44.23 -1.02 14.79
CA LYS A 462 -45.47 -1.77 15.02
C LYS A 462 -46.13 -2.19 13.72
#